data_AF-A0AAW9HIL1-F1
#
_entry.id   AF-A0AAW9HIL1-F1
#
_cell.length_a   1.000
_cell.length_b   1.000
_cell.length_c   1.000
_cell.angle_alpha   90.00
_cell.angle_beta   90.00
_cell.angle_gamma   90.00
#
_symmetry.space_group_name_H-M   'P 1'
#
loop_
_entity.id
_entity.type
_entity.pdbx_description
1 polymer ?
#
loop_
_entity_poly.entity_id
_entity_poly.type
_entity_poly.pdbx_seq_one_letter_code
_entity_poly.pdbx_strand_id
1 'polypeptide(L)' 'METLASHLRPVFRLMLKALSNKNIARKTGLTEATVKSYVSDILRHTGCATRGELAMRAVKAGIRE' A
#
# COMPACT_ATOMS: atom_id res chain seq x y z
N MET A 1 11.72 9.82 -6.44
CA MET A 1 10.91 9.04 -5.48
C MET A 1 10.08 10.03 -4.70
N GLU A 2 8.97 10.47 -5.29
CA GLU A 2 8.08 11.45 -4.68
C GLU A 2 7.54 10.90 -3.36
N THR A 3 7.66 11.73 -2.33
CA THR A 3 7.48 11.41 -0.92
C THR A 3 6.07 10.89 -0.67
N LEU A 4 5.88 9.57 -0.62
CA LEU A 4 4.61 8.99 -0.21
C LEU A 4 4.23 9.58 1.16
N ALA A 5 3.04 10.19 1.21
CA ALA A 5 2.56 10.89 2.39
C ALA A 5 2.63 9.98 3.63
N SER A 6 3.04 10.54 4.77
CA SER A 6 3.35 9.77 5.98
C SER A 6 2.21 8.85 6.44
N HIS A 7 0.95 9.25 6.21
CA HIS A 7 -0.24 8.46 6.55
C HIS A 7 -0.48 7.25 5.63
N LEU A 8 0.07 7.24 4.41
CA LEU A 8 -0.05 6.14 3.45
C LEU A 8 1.02 5.06 3.66
N ARG A 9 2.17 5.41 4.24
CA ARG A 9 3.29 4.50 4.52
C ARG A 9 2.90 3.22 5.29
N PRO A 10 2.11 3.26 6.38
CA PRO A 10 1.72 2.04 7.08
C PRO A 10 0.85 1.13 6.19
N VAL A 11 -0.06 1.68 5.38
CA VAL A 11 -0.88 0.89 4.45
C VAL A 11 0.00 0.29 3.34
N PHE A 12 0.89 1.09 2.75
CA PHE A 12 1.84 0.63 1.73
C PHE A 12 2.68 -0.56 2.22
N ARG A 13 3.30 -0.45 3.40
CA ARG A 13 4.06 -1.53 4.04
C ARG A 13 3.27 -2.82 4.15
N LEU A 14 2.03 -2.72 4.62
CA LEU A 14 1.18 -3.88 4.82
C LEU A 14 0.67 -4.46 3.49
N MET A 15 0.51 -3.65 2.45
CA MET A 15 0.24 -4.13 1.09
C MET A 15 1.38 -4.98 0.53
N LEU A 16 2.65 -4.57 0.77
CA LEU A 16 3.83 -5.34 0.35
C LEU A 16 3.90 -6.71 1.03
N LYS A 17 3.35 -6.82 2.25
CA LYS A 17 3.20 -8.09 2.99
C LYS A 17 2.00 -8.92 2.53
N ALA A 18 1.40 -8.59 1.38
CA ALA A 18 0.23 -9.24 0.80
C ALA A 18 -1.01 -9.29 1.72
N LEU A 19 -1.13 -8.37 2.69
CA LEU A 19 -2.28 -8.34 3.60
C LEU A 19 -3.56 -7.85 2.89
N SER A 20 -4.72 -8.40 3.26
CA SER A 20 -6.02 -7.93 2.78
C SER A 20 -6.41 -6.58 3.40
N ASN A 21 -7.30 -5.83 2.76
CA ASN A 21 -7.75 -4.52 3.28
C ASN A 21 -8.34 -4.63 4.70
N LYS A 22 -9.06 -5.71 4.99
CA LYS A 22 -9.57 -6.04 6.33
C LYS A 22 -8.44 -6.19 7.37
N ASN A 23 -7.38 -6.92 7.03
CA ASN A 23 -6.24 -7.10 7.93
C ASN A 23 -5.44 -5.81 8.11
N ILE A 24 -5.31 -5.02 7.05
CA ILE A 24 -4.67 -3.70 7.09
C ILE A 24 -5.46 -2.78 8.02
N ALA A 25 -6.77 -2.67 7.83
CA ALA A 25 -7.68 -1.89 8.66
C ALA A 25 -7.52 -2.23 10.15
N ARG A 26 -7.55 -3.53 10.48
CA ARG A 26 -7.33 -4.00 11.86
C ARG A 26 -5.95 -3.61 12.43
N LYS A 27 -4.89 -3.64 11.61
CA LYS A 27 -3.52 -3.31 12.06
C LYS A 27 -3.27 -1.81 12.16
N THR A 28 -3.93 -0.99 11.36
CA THR A 28 -3.75 0.47 11.35
C THR A 28 -4.79 1.22 12.17
N GLY A 29 -5.85 0.54 12.62
CA GLY A 29 -7.00 1.18 13.28
C GLY A 29 -7.91 1.96 12.33
N LEU A 30 -7.71 1.82 11.01
CA LEU A 30 -8.52 2.48 9.99
C LEU A 30 -9.76 1.66 9.65
N THR A 31 -10.75 2.30 9.03
CA THR A 31 -11.88 1.57 8.42
C THR A 31 -11.44 0.91 7.11
N GLU A 32 -12.11 -0.18 6.70
CA GLU A 32 -11.82 -0.82 5.40
C GLU A 32 -12.05 0.13 4.22
N ALA A 33 -12.99 1.08 4.33
CA ALA A 33 -13.25 2.10 3.31
C ALA A 33 -12.09 3.09 3.19
N THR A 34 -11.53 3.54 4.32
CA THR A 34 -10.34 4.40 4.35
C THR A 34 -9.14 3.65 3.76
N VAL A 35 -8.94 2.38 4.11
CA VAL A 35 -7.87 1.56 3.54
C VAL A 35 -8.03 1.43 2.02
N LYS A 36 -9.23 1.19 1.51
CA LYS A 36 -9.48 1.14 0.05
C LYS A 36 -9.10 2.46 -0.63
N SER A 37 -9.45 3.58 -0.04
CA SER A 37 -9.09 4.91 -0.57
C SER A 37 -7.57 5.09 -0.61
N TYR A 38 -6.89 4.73 0.49
CA TYR A 38 -5.43 4.82 0.56
C TYR A 38 -4.74 3.88 -0.43
N VAL A 39 -5.25 2.66 -0.62
CA VAL A 39 -4.74 1.72 -1.63
C VAL A 39 -4.84 2.36 -3.02
N SER A 40 -5.98 2.97 -3.37
CA SER A 40 -6.14 3.66 -4.66
C SER A 40 -5.17 4.83 -4.82
N ASP A 41 -4.98 5.65 -3.78
CA ASP A 41 -4.03 6.77 -3.83
C ASP A 41 -2.57 6.30 -3.93
N ILE A 42 -2.21 5.21 -3.23
CA ILE A 42 -0.89 4.58 -3.32
C ILE A 42 -0.64 4.06 -4.74
N LEU A 43 -1.60 3.33 -5.31
CA LEU A 43 -1.49 2.82 -6.68
C LEU A 43 -1.35 3.96 -7.69
N ARG A 44 -2.13 5.05 -7.53
CA ARG A 44 -2.02 6.25 -8.35
C ARG A 44 -0.65 6.92 -8.22
N HIS A 45 -0.14 7.10 -7.01
CA HIS A 45 1.19 7.70 -6.76
C HIS A 45 2.35 6.85 -7.29
N THR A 46 2.21 5.52 -7.27
CA THR A 46 3.25 4.59 -7.70
C THR A 46 3.14 4.23 -9.19
N GLY A 47 2.11 4.73 -9.87
CA GLY A 47 1.81 4.40 -11.27
C GLY A 47 1.59 2.90 -11.49
N CYS A 48 1.05 2.20 -10.49
CA CYS A 48 0.70 0.78 -10.56
C CYS A 48 -0.80 0.64 -10.76
N ALA A 49 -1.23 -0.26 -11.65
CA ALA A 49 -2.65 -0.55 -11.86
C ALA A 49 -3.21 -1.49 -10.78
N THR A 50 -2.36 -2.37 -10.24
CA THR A 50 -2.80 -3.38 -9.27
C THR A 50 -1.84 -3.53 -8.10
N ARG A 51 -2.37 -4.04 -6.98
CA ARG A 51 -1.55 -4.40 -5.81
C ARG A 51 -0.48 -5.46 -6.11
N GLY A 52 -0.72 -6.34 -7.08
CA GLY A 52 0.26 -7.35 -7.51
C GLY A 52 1.40 -6.72 -8.29
N GLU A 53 1.08 -5.81 -9.22
CA GLU A 53 2.08 -5.00 -9.92
C GLU A 53 2.92 -4.18 -8.94
N LEU A 54 2.28 -3.57 -7.94
CA LEU A 54 2.97 -2.83 -6.88
C LEU A 54 3.97 -3.72 -6.14
N ALA A 55 3.56 -4.91 -5.72
CA ALA A 55 4.44 -5.86 -5.02
C ALA A 55 5.62 -6.28 -5.91
N MET A 56 5.38 -6.59 -7.18
CA MET A 56 6.45 -6.92 -8.14
C MET A 56 7.43 -5.76 -8.35
N ARG A 57 6.91 -4.53 -8.50
CA ARG A 57 7.76 -3.33 -8.62
C ARG A 57 8.58 -3.10 -7.35
N ALA A 58 8.00 -3.28 -6.17
CA ALA A 58 8.71 -3.14 -4.91
C ALA A 58 9.86 -4.16 -4.79
N VAL A 59 9.60 -5.43 -5.14
CA VAL A 59 10.62 -6.48 -5.19
C VAL A 59 11.72 -6.11 -6.19
N LYS A 60 11.37 -5.64 -7.39
CA LYS A 60 12.32 -5.20 -8.43
C LYS A 60 13.15 -3.99 -7.99
N ALA A 61 12.56 -3.07 -7.21
CA ALA A 61 13.22 -1.91 -6.65
C ALA A 61 14.07 -2.23 -5.40
N GLY A 62 14.11 -3.49 -4.95
CA GLY A 62 14.83 -3.91 -3.74
C GLY A 62 14.16 -3.46 -2.44
N ILE A 63 12.92 -2.96 -2.50
CA ILE A 63 12.16 -2.55 -1.32
C ILE A 63 11.62 -3.81 -0.64
N ARG A 64 12.25 -4.21 0.47
CA ARG A 64 11.82 -5.29 1.35
C ARG A 64 11.52 -4.69 2.73
N GLU A 65 10.24 -4.60 3.12
CA GLU A 65 9.79 -4.14 4.45
C GLU A 65 9.07 -5.24 5.25
#